data_AF-A0A067F716-F1
#
_entry.id   AF-A0A067F716-F1
#
_cell.length_a   1.000
_cell.length_b   1.000
_cell.length_c   1.000
_cell.angle_alpha   90.00
_cell.angle_beta   90.00
_cell.angle_gamma   90.00
#
_symmetry.space_group_name_H-M   'P 1'
#
loop_
_entity.id
_entity.type
_entity.pdbx_description
1 polymer ?
#
loop_
_entity_poly.entity_id
_entity_poly.type
_entity_poly.pdbx_seq_one_letter_code
_entity_poly.pdbx_strand_id
1 'polypeptide(L)'
;VVITSINIDGNLFLIGSHQKEKGTGDLMTALLLGWSNKYRDNLDIAAELAVSSLQALLQRTVNDYVTAGFDPQSSSLEIRLIQSQDDIRNPQVKFKSEKYN
;
A
#
# COMPACT_ATOMS: atom_id res chain seq x y z
N VAL A 1 9.96 0.56 -11.56
CA VAL A 1 9.88 -0.03 -10.21
C VAL A 1 9.11 0.94 -9.34
N VAL A 2 7.92 0.58 -8.84
CA VAL A 2 7.23 1.38 -7.81
C VAL A 2 7.87 0.96 -6.49
N ILE A 3 8.66 1.84 -5.89
CA ILE A 3 9.19 1.60 -4.54
C ILE A 3 8.16 2.20 -3.59
N THR A 4 7.46 1.35 -2.84
CA THR A 4 6.63 1.82 -1.74
C THR A 4 7.45 1.71 -0.47
N SER A 5 7.42 2.75 0.36
CA SER A 5 8.01 2.67 1.70
C SER A 5 6.94 2.84 2.76
N ILE A 6 7.12 2.18 3.90
CA ILE A 6 6.23 2.28 5.06
C ILE A 6 7.08 2.48 6.29
N ASN A 7 6.70 3.45 7.12
CA ASN A 7 7.27 3.61 8.44
C ASN A 7 6.37 2.92 9.46
N ILE A 8 6.92 1.97 10.21
CA ILE A 8 6.23 1.24 11.27
C ILE A 8 7.11 1.30 12.51
N ASP A 9 6.61 1.91 13.58
CA ASP A 9 7.31 2.07 14.86
C ASP A 9 8.74 2.62 14.72
N GLY A 10 8.93 3.58 13.81
CA GLY A 10 10.23 4.21 13.53
C GLY A 10 11.12 3.45 12.55
N ASN A 11 10.75 2.24 12.13
CA ASN A 11 11.46 1.45 11.13
C ASN A 11 10.92 1.70 9.73
N LEU A 12 11.79 2.05 8.78
CA LEU A 12 11.45 2.22 7.38
C LEU A 12 11.55 0.88 6.63
N PHE A 13 10.42 0.36 6.18
CA PHE A 13 10.32 -0.82 5.34
C PHE A 13 10.25 -0.40 3.87
N LEU A 14 11.25 -0.81 3.08
CA LEU A 14 11.24 -0.62 1.62
C LEU A 14 10.58 -1.83 0.97
N ILE A 15 9.32 -1.65 0.58
CA ILE A 15 8.51 -2.68 -0.05
C ILE A 15 8.70 -2.57 -1.56
N GLY A 16 9.44 -3.53 -2.12
CA GLY A 16 9.67 -3.66 -3.57
C GLY A 16 11.14 -3.58 -4.04
N SER A 17 12.11 -3.25 -3.18
CA SER A 17 13.52 -3.11 -3.59
C SER A 17 14.38 -4.36 -3.37
N HIS A 18 14.17 -5.12 -2.28
CA HIS A 18 15.06 -6.25 -2.00
C HIS A 18 14.42 -7.56 -1.52
N GLN A 19 13.17 -7.61 -1.05
CA GLN A 19 12.43 -8.86 -0.83
C GLN A 19 10.99 -8.64 -0.32
N LYS A 20 10.12 -9.63 -0.56
CA LYS A 20 9.06 -10.16 0.35
C LYS A 20 7.57 -9.83 0.23
N GLU A 21 7.09 -9.00 -0.70
CA GLU A 21 5.65 -8.90 -0.97
C GLU A 21 5.34 -9.09 -2.46
N LYS A 22 5.00 -10.32 -2.85
CA LYS A 22 4.58 -10.63 -4.23
C LYS A 22 3.20 -10.00 -4.48
N GLY A 23 3.04 -9.32 -5.61
CA GLY A 23 1.75 -8.78 -6.06
C GLY A 23 1.46 -7.33 -5.66
N THR A 24 2.37 -6.61 -4.99
CA THR A 24 2.15 -5.18 -4.66
C THR A 24 2.10 -4.27 -5.90
N GLY A 25 2.89 -4.57 -6.94
CA GLY A 25 2.81 -3.89 -8.23
C GLY A 25 1.49 -4.17 -8.97
N ASP A 26 1.04 -5.42 -8.96
CA ASP A 26 -0.25 -5.81 -9.56
C ASP A 26 -1.41 -5.14 -8.84
N LEU A 27 -1.37 -5.15 -7.50
CA LEU A 27 -2.35 -4.48 -6.65
C LEU A 27 -2.35 -2.97 -6.85
N MET A 28 -1.17 -2.32 -6.90
CA MET A 28 -1.07 -0.89 -7.18
C MET A 28 -1.71 -0.54 -8.52
N THR A 29 -1.44 -1.34 -9.54
CA THR A 29 -2.02 -1.13 -10.88
C THR A 29 -3.53 -1.27 -10.85
N ALA A 30 -4.06 -2.29 -10.16
CA ALA A 30 -5.50 -2.49 -10.01
C ALA A 30 -6.19 -1.36 -9.22
N LEU A 31 -5.59 -0.92 -8.12
CA LEU A 31 -6.09 0.19 -7.31
C LEU A 31 -6.09 1.49 -8.11
N LEU A 32 -4.99 1.82 -8.78
CA LEU A 32 -4.90 3.01 -9.61
C LEU A 32 -5.92 2.99 -10.74
N LEU A 33 -6.10 1.85 -11.42
CA LEU A 33 -7.12 1.68 -12.45
C LEU A 33 -8.54 1.91 -11.88
N GLY A 34 -8.87 1.27 -10.77
CA GLY A 34 -10.19 1.39 -10.14
C GLY A 34 -10.52 2.82 -9.70
N TRP A 35 -9.57 3.49 -9.04
CA TRP A 35 -9.75 4.87 -8.62
C TRP A 35 -9.75 5.85 -9.79
N SER A 36 -8.93 5.63 -10.82
CA SER A 36 -8.94 6.48 -12.03
C SER A 36 -10.26 6.35 -12.79
N ASN A 37 -10.88 5.15 -12.82
CA ASN A 37 -12.20 5.00 -13.41
C ASN A 37 -13.30 5.75 -12.63
N LYS A 38 -13.18 5.82 -11.30
CA LYS A 38 -14.09 6.59 -10.44
C LYS A 38 -13.87 8.11 -10.54
N TYR A 39 -12.62 8.54 -10.70
CA TYR A 39 -12.20 9.95 -10.76
C TYR A 39 -11.47 10.26 -12.07
N ARG A 40 -12.17 10.10 -13.22
CA ARG A 40 -11.57 10.11 -14.57
C ARG A 40 -10.70 11.30 -14.92
N ASP A 41 -11.03 12.49 -14.41
CA ASP A 41 -10.32 13.73 -14.74
C ASP A 41 -9.46 14.26 -13.58
N ASN A 42 -9.24 13.44 -12.54
CA ASN A 42 -8.51 13.84 -11.35
C ASN A 42 -7.51 12.76 -10.93
N LEU A 43 -6.39 12.71 -11.65
CA LEU A 43 -5.27 11.81 -11.38
C LEU A 43 -4.69 12.04 -9.98
N ASP A 44 -4.71 13.28 -9.47
CA ASP A 44 -4.25 13.62 -8.14
C ASP A 44 -5.02 12.81 -7.08
N ILE A 45 -6.35 12.92 -7.08
CA ILE A 45 -7.22 12.14 -6.18
C ILE A 45 -7.09 10.64 -6.41
N ALA A 46 -7.04 10.19 -7.67
CA ALA A 46 -6.92 8.76 -7.96
C ALA A 46 -5.62 8.16 -7.42
N ALA A 47 -4.50 8.87 -7.58
CA ALA A 47 -3.19 8.47 -7.07
C ALA A 47 -3.15 8.50 -5.54
N GLU A 48 -3.66 9.56 -4.91
CA GLU A 48 -3.75 9.66 -3.44
C GLU A 48 -4.51 8.50 -2.83
N LEU A 49 -5.67 8.14 -3.40
CA LEU A 49 -6.50 7.04 -2.90
C LEU A 49 -5.85 5.68 -3.16
N ALA A 50 -5.24 5.47 -4.34
CA ALA A 50 -4.54 4.22 -4.64
C ALA A 50 -3.35 3.98 -3.68
N VAL A 51 -2.52 5.00 -3.47
CA VAL A 51 -1.39 4.93 -2.54
C VAL A 51 -1.88 4.74 -1.10
N SER A 52 -2.93 5.44 -0.70
CA SER A 52 -3.49 5.33 0.66
C SER A 52 -4.09 3.95 0.92
N SER A 53 -4.80 3.36 -0.04
CA SER A 53 -5.29 1.98 0.03
C SER A 53 -4.14 0.98 0.15
N LEU A 54 -3.11 1.14 -0.68
CA LEU A 54 -1.95 0.25 -0.66
C LEU A 54 -1.20 0.35 0.68
N GLN A 55 -0.89 1.56 1.14
CA GLN A 55 -0.18 1.75 2.42
C GLN A 55 -0.95 1.19 3.61
N ALA A 56 -2.27 1.39 3.68
CA ALA A 56 -3.08 0.86 4.77
C ALA A 56 -3.07 -0.68 4.79
N LEU A 57 -3.18 -1.32 3.61
CA LEU A 57 -3.11 -2.78 3.48
C LEU A 57 -1.74 -3.34 3.88
N LEU A 58 -0.67 -2.69 3.44
CA LEU A 58 0.70 -3.12 3.74
C LEU A 58 1.01 -2.92 5.24
N GLN A 59 0.56 -1.81 5.83
CA GLN A 59 0.63 -1.59 7.28
C GLN A 59 -0.11 -2.69 8.05
N ARG A 60 -1.32 -3.04 7.64
CA ARG A 60 -2.09 -4.13 8.25
C ARG A 60 -1.35 -5.46 8.11
N THR A 61 -0.79 -5.73 6.93
CA THR A 61 -0.02 -6.94 6.66
C THR A 61 1.15 -7.06 7.62
N VAL A 62 2.00 -6.04 7.73
CA VAL A 62 3.14 -6.10 8.66
C VAL A 62 2.69 -6.19 10.11
N ASN A 63 1.69 -5.39 10.53
CA ASN A 63 1.19 -5.39 11.90
C ASN A 63 0.64 -6.76 12.32
N ASP A 64 -0.07 -7.46 11.44
CA ASP A 64 -0.59 -8.81 11.70
C ASP A 64 0.56 -9.81 11.94
N TYR A 65 1.64 -9.72 11.16
CA TYR A 65 2.81 -10.59 11.34
C TYR A 65 3.55 -10.30 12.65
N VAL A 66 3.79 -9.01 12.94
CA VAL A 66 4.42 -8.59 14.20
C VAL A 66 3.58 -9.05 15.40
N THR A 67 2.26 -8.86 15.35
CA THR A 67 1.33 -9.27 16.42
C THR A 67 1.32 -10.79 16.63
N ALA A 68 1.48 -11.56 15.55
CA ALA A 68 1.59 -13.01 15.61
C ALA A 68 2.99 -13.51 16.03
N GLY A 69 3.94 -12.61 16.33
CA GLY A 69 5.28 -12.95 16.79
C GLY A 69 6.25 -13.34 15.67
N PHE A 70 5.93 -13.03 14.42
CA PHE A 70 6.82 -13.27 13.29
C PHE A 70 7.66 -12.04 12.97
N ASP A 71 8.92 -12.25 12.57
CA ASP A 71 9.76 -11.19 12.00
C ASP A 71 9.35 -10.94 10.53
N PRO A 72 8.78 -9.77 10.20
CA PRO A 72 8.37 -9.43 8.83
C PRO A 72 9.53 -9.39 7.84
N GLN A 73 10.76 -9.23 8.33
CA GLN A 73 11.96 -9.25 7.50
C GLN A 73 12.48 -10.67 7.23
N SER A 74 12.03 -11.68 7.97
CA SER A 74 12.52 -13.06 7.87
C SER A 74 11.73 -13.92 6.85
N SER A 75 10.43 -13.66 6.66
CA SER A 75 9.51 -14.49 5.85
C SER A 75 8.94 -13.78 4.63
N SER A 76 8.55 -14.53 3.59
CA SER A 76 7.67 -13.99 2.53
C SER A 76 6.33 -13.61 3.15
N LEU A 77 5.98 -12.33 3.04
CA LEU A 77 4.72 -11.81 3.54
C LEU A 77 3.64 -12.04 2.48
N GLU A 78 2.51 -12.58 2.90
CA GLU A 78 1.30 -12.61 2.10
C GLU A 78 0.41 -11.43 2.47
N ILE A 79 -0.05 -10.68 1.46
CA ILE A 79 -0.87 -9.50 1.65
C ILE A 79 -2.21 -9.83 2.32
N ARG A 80 -2.61 -9.02 3.30
CA ARG A 80 -3.88 -9.15 4.03
C ARG A 80 -5.03 -8.50 3.27
N LEU A 81 -5.24 -8.91 2.01
CA LEU A 81 -6.17 -8.25 1.08
C LEU A 81 -7.62 -8.24 1.59
N ILE A 82 -8.12 -9.40 2.03
CA ILE A 82 -9.50 -9.54 2.53
C ILE A 82 -9.69 -8.75 3.82
N GLN A 83 -8.72 -8.82 4.73
CA GLN A 83 -8.78 -8.09 5.99
C GLN A 83 -8.73 -6.58 5.75
N SER A 84 -8.05 -6.11 4.70
CA SER A 84 -7.90 -4.68 4.38
C SER A 84 -9.03 -4.12 3.51
N GLN A 85 -10.15 -4.84 3.37
CA GLN A 85 -11.23 -4.46 2.47
C GLN A 85 -11.82 -3.07 2.78
N ASP A 86 -11.99 -2.73 4.05
CA ASP A 86 -12.52 -1.42 4.45
C ASP A 86 -11.52 -0.29 4.18
N ASP A 87 -10.22 -0.55 4.35
CA ASP A 87 -9.15 0.39 4.00
C ASP A 87 -9.09 0.64 2.48
N ILE A 88 -9.41 -0.37 1.68
CA ILE A 88 -9.49 -0.24 0.21
C ILE A 88 -10.74 0.54 -0.21
N ARG A 89 -11.88 0.35 0.47
CA ARG A 89 -13.12 1.06 0.12
C ARG A 89 -13.12 2.51 0.59
N ASN A 90 -12.55 2.77 1.76
CA ASN A 90 -12.57 4.05 2.45
C ASN A 90 -11.16 4.47 2.91
N PRO A 91 -10.18 4.59 2.00
CA PRO A 91 -8.81 4.90 2.37
C PRO A 91 -8.70 6.30 2.99
N GLN A 92 -7.89 6.40 4.04
CA GLN A 92 -7.55 7.68 4.66
C GLN A 92 -6.33 8.28 3.98
N VAL A 93 -6.49 9.44 3.35
CA VAL A 93 -5.40 10.12 2.65
C VAL A 93 -4.43 10.74 3.65
N LYS A 94 -3.23 10.15 3.76
CA LYS A 94 -2.14 10.65 4.61
C LYS A 94 -1.11 11.48 3.85
N PHE A 95 -0.96 11.23 2.56
CA PHE A 95 0.00 11.89 1.69
C PHE A 95 -0.73 12.53 0.52
N LYS A 96 -0.35 13.78 0.19
CA LYS A 96 -0.90 14.53 -0.92
C LYS A 96 -0.02 14.38 -2.16
N SER A 97 -0.65 14.33 -3.32
CA SER A 97 0.10 14.33 -4.57
C SER A 97 0.71 15.70 -4.82
N GLU A 98 1.90 15.70 -5.42
CA GLU A 98 2.57 16.91 -5.87
C GLU A 98 2.79 16.80 -7.38
N LYS A 99 2.45 17.86 -8.11
CA LYS A 99 2.74 17.95 -9.53
C LYS A 99 4.18 18.40 -9.69
N TYR A 100 4.94 17.59 -10.42
CA TYR A 100 6.26 17.98 -10.87
C TYR A 100 6.10 19.07 -11.94
N ASN A 101 6.61 20.27 -11.65
CA ASN A 101 6.60 21.42 -12.56
C ASN A 101 7.91 21.52 -13.34
#